data_AF-A0A101H267-F1
#
_entry.id   AF-A0A101H267-F1
#
_cell.length_a   1.000
_cell.length_b   1.000
_cell.length_c   1.000
_cell.angle_alpha   90.00
_cell.angle_beta   90.00
_cell.angle_gamma   90.00
#
_symmetry.space_group_name_H-M   'P 1'
#
loop_
_entity.id
_entity.type
_entity.pdbx_description
1 polymer ?
#
loop_
_entity_poly.entity_id
_entity_poly.type
_entity_poly.pdbx_seq_one_letter_code
_entity_poly.pdbx_strand_id
1 'polypeptide(L)' 'MSKHIKLTFQHNGCDTQIRTWVSHGKKEIGDRLLSLMAEQLHLSKQQFTEAIDCRVDGEALILIYDELDLL' A
#
# COMPACT_ATOMS: atom_id res chain seq x y z
N MET A 1 -22.89 16.88 -8.51
CA MET A 1 -22.32 15.53 -8.68
C MET A 1 -20.83 15.62 -8.39
N SER A 2 -20.39 15.12 -7.23
CA SER A 2 -18.96 15.12 -6.89
C SER A 2 -18.25 14.08 -7.76
N LYS A 3 -17.14 14.44 -8.41
CA LYS A 3 -16.38 13.51 -9.26
C LYS A 3 -15.69 12.49 -8.34
N HIS A 4 -15.89 11.21 -8.59
CA HIS A 4 -15.13 10.14 -7.90
C HIS A 4 -13.62 10.39 -8.08
N ILE A 5 -12.84 10.15 -7.01
CA ILE A 5 -11.39 10.17 -7.12
C ILE A 5 -10.99 8.87 -7.81
N LYS A 6 -10.31 8.99 -8.94
CA LYS A 6 -9.77 7.88 -9.72
C LYS A 6 -8.26 7.84 -9.49
N LEU A 7 -7.78 6.80 -8.81
CA LEU A 7 -6.36 6.52 -8.66
C LEU A 7 -5.92 5.63 -9.82
N THR A 8 -4.82 6.01 -10.46
CA THR A 8 -4.16 5.20 -11.49
C THR A 8 -2.95 4.54 -10.87
N PHE A 9 -2.86 3.22 -10.95
CA PHE A 9 -1.64 2.53 -10.57
C PHE A 9 -0.56 2.80 -11.63
N GLN A 10 0.59 3.28 -11.18
CA GLN A 10 1.78 3.51 -12.00
C GLN A 10 2.85 2.48 -11.65
N HIS A 11 3.49 1.94 -12.68
CA HIS A 11 4.61 1.03 -12.53
C HIS A 11 5.77 1.54 -13.40
N ASN A 12 6.95 1.72 -12.79
CA ASN A 12 8.13 2.30 -13.45
C ASN A 12 7.86 3.65 -14.16
N GLY A 13 7.05 4.52 -13.54
CA GLY A 13 6.69 5.81 -14.10
C GLY A 13 5.67 5.77 -15.24
N CYS A 14 5.15 4.60 -15.59
CA CYS A 14 4.12 4.42 -16.61
C CYS A 14 2.77 4.08 -15.98
N ASP A 15 1.70 4.74 -16.44
CA ASP A 15 0.33 4.37 -16.11
C ASP A 15 0.04 2.93 -16.57
N THR A 16 -0.46 2.10 -15.66
CA THR A 16 -1.00 0.78 -16.02
C THR A 16 -2.44 0.91 -16.53
N GLN A 17 -3.17 -0.20 -16.73
CA GLN A 17 -4.63 -0.18 -16.97
C GLN A 17 -5.46 -0.28 -15.67
N ILE A 18 -4.83 -0.55 -14.53
CA ILE A 18 -5.50 -0.74 -13.26
C ILE A 18 -5.98 0.61 -12.73
N ARG A 19 -7.27 0.70 -12.37
CA ARG A 19 -7.90 1.91 -11.86
C ARG A 19 -8.65 1.60 -10.57
N THR A 20 -8.40 2.41 -9.55
CA THR A 20 -9.13 2.34 -8.28
C THR A 20 -10.03 3.55 -8.16
N TRP A 21 -11.32 3.32 -7.96
CA TRP A 21 -12.32 4.36 -7.76
C TRP A 21 -12.61 4.49 -6.27
N VAL A 22 -12.41 5.69 -5.72
CA VAL A 22 -12.75 5.98 -4.33
C VAL A 22 -14.16 6.56 -4.30
N SER A 23 -15.06 5.88 -3.59
CA SER A 23 -16.43 6.32 -3.33
C SER A 23 -16.48 7.62 -2.51
N HIS A 24 -17.62 8.31 -2.54
CA HIS A 24 -17.81 9.53 -1.76
C HIS A 24 -17.84 9.24 -0.26
N GLY A 25 -16.95 9.87 0.50
CA GLY A 25 -16.86 9.73 1.95
C GLY A 25 -15.53 10.30 2.42
N LYS A 26 -15.41 10.68 3.70
CA LYS A 26 -14.16 11.17 4.32
C LYS A 26 -12.96 10.32 3.87
N LYS A 27 -11.77 10.94 3.72
CA LYS A 27 -10.47 10.27 3.47
C LYS A 27 -10.45 8.85 4.06
N GLU A 28 -10.77 7.84 3.24
CA GLU A 28 -10.93 6.46 3.71
C GLU A 28 -9.56 5.81 3.96
N ILE A 29 -8.54 6.29 3.24
CA ILE A 29 -7.13 5.96 3.49
C ILE A 29 -6.61 6.91 4.57
N GLY A 30 -6.98 6.59 5.81
CA GLY A 30 -6.49 7.24 7.02
C GLY A 30 -5.58 6.31 7.82
N ASP A 31 -5.04 6.86 8.91
CA ASP A 31 -4.10 6.18 9.80
C ASP A 31 -4.58 4.80 10.25
N ARG A 32 -5.87 4.70 10.58
CA ARG A 32 -6.52 3.47 11.03
C ARG A 32 -6.45 2.37 9.97
N LEU A 33 -6.77 2.67 8.71
CA LEU A 33 -6.75 1.67 7.65
C LEU A 33 -5.32 1.21 7.37
N LEU A 34 -4.37 2.14 7.31
CA LEU A 34 -2.95 1.82 7.12
C LEU A 34 -2.41 0.91 8.22
N SER A 35 -2.78 1.17 9.48
CA SER A 35 -2.39 0.30 10.60
C SER A 35 -2.98 -1.10 10.50
N LEU A 36 -4.25 -1.24 10.09
CA LEU A 36 -4.88 -2.56 9.90
C LEU A 36 -4.24 -3.34 8.75
N MET A 37 -3.88 -2.66 7.66
CA MET A 37 -3.19 -3.29 6.53
C MET A 37 -1.78 -3.73 6.91
N ALA A 38 -1.05 -2.92 7.68
CA ALA A 38 0.27 -3.27 8.20
C ALA A 38 0.19 -4.51 9.11
N GLU A 39 -0.77 -4.52 10.04
CA GLU A 39 -1.02 -5.65 10.94
C GLU A 39 -1.36 -6.93 10.16
N GLN A 40 -2.21 -6.85 9.14
CA GLN A 40 -2.56 -8.00 8.30
C GLN A 40 -1.35 -8.61 7.58
N LEU A 41 -0.33 -7.81 7.28
CA LEU A 41 0.90 -8.24 6.64
C LEU A 41 2.02 -8.54 7.64
N HIS A 42 1.75 -8.52 8.95
CA HIS A 42 2.77 -8.67 9.99
C HIS A 42 3.92 -7.65 9.91
N LEU A 43 3.66 -6.50 9.30
CA LEU A 43 4.62 -5.41 9.16
C LEU A 43 4.33 -4.32 10.20
N SER A 44 5.39 -3.65 10.66
CA SER A 44 5.20 -2.36 11.32
C SER A 44 4.60 -1.36 10.33
N LYS A 45 3.91 -0.34 10.85
CA LYS A 45 3.33 0.72 10.02
C LYS A 45 4.39 1.44 9.15
N GLN A 46 5.62 1.58 9.65
CA GLN A 46 6.73 2.16 8.90
C GLN A 46 7.13 1.23 7.74
N GLN A 47 7.42 -0.04 8.02
CA GLN A 47 7.78 -1.02 6.98
C GLN A 47 6.69 -1.14 5.91
N PHE A 48 5.42 -1.16 6.32
CA PHE A 48 4.30 -1.17 5.39
C PHE A 48 4.27 0.09 4.50
N THR A 49 4.48 1.27 5.09
CA THR A 49 4.51 2.55 4.35
C THR A 49 5.66 2.56 3.34
N GLU A 50 6.85 2.12 3.75
CA GLU A 50 8.02 2.04 2.88
C GLU A 50 7.81 1.02 1.73
N ALA A 51 7.13 -0.09 1.99
CA ALA A 51 6.78 -1.08 0.97
C ALA A 51 5.78 -0.53 -0.06
N ILE A 52 4.68 0.10 0.36
CA ILE A 52 3.67 0.63 -0.58
C ILE A 52 4.14 1.89 -1.33
N ASP A 53 5.10 2.63 -0.76
CA ASP A 53 5.76 3.76 -1.43
C ASP A 53 6.94 3.30 -2.32
N CYS A 54 7.13 1.99 -2.50
CA CYS A 54 8.21 1.39 -3.29
C CYS A 54 9.62 1.86 -2.87
N ARG A 55 9.82 2.13 -1.58
CA ARG A 55 11.14 2.47 -1.00
C ARG A 55 11.92 1.26 -0.52
N VAL A 56 11.22 0.15 -0.31
CA VAL A 56 11.78 -1.17 -0.03
C VAL A 56 11.54 -2.02 -1.28
N ASP A 57 12.60 -2.66 -1.77
CA ASP A 57 12.50 -3.57 -2.91
C ASP A 57 12.09 -4.99 -2.47
N GLY A 58 11.88 -5.87 -3.45
CA GLY A 58 11.41 -7.23 -3.18
C GLY A 58 12.39 -8.06 -2.34
N GLU A 59 13.70 -7.88 -2.54
CA GLU A 59 14.72 -8.64 -1.80
C GLU A 59 14.75 -8.22 -0.33
N ALA A 60 14.73 -6.91 -0.06
CA ALA A 60 14.65 -6.40 1.30
C ALA A 60 13.35 -6.82 2.00
N LEU A 61 12.22 -6.86 1.29
CA LEU A 61 10.96 -7.33 1.85
C LEU A 61 10.99 -8.84 2.19
N ILE A 62 11.63 -9.67 1.35
CA ILE A 62 11.82 -11.10 1.62
C ILE A 62 12.62 -11.31 2.91
N LEU A 63 13.71 -10.56 3.10
CA LEU A 63 14.52 -10.65 4.32
C LEU A 63 13.70 -10.31 5.58
N ILE A 64 12.84 -9.29 5.51
CA ILE A 64 11.95 -8.95 6.63
C ILE A 64 11.03 -10.13 6.97
N TYR A 65 10.46 -10.80 5.96
CA TYR A 65 9.57 -11.94 6.21
C TYR A 65 10.31 -13.19 6.69
N ASP A 66 11.55 -13.41 6.24
CA ASP A 66 12.42 -14.49 6.72
C ASP A 66 12.78 -14.28 8.21
N GLU A 67 13.15 -13.05 8.61
CA GLU A 67 13.40 -12.69 10.02
C GLU A 67 12.17 -12.88 10.93
N LEU A 68 10.97 -12.75 10.36
CA LEU A 68 9.70 -12.95 11.07
C LEU A 68 9.22 -14.41 11.07
N ASP A 69 9.95 -15.34 10.44
CA ASP A 69 9.57 -16.76 10.29
C ASP A 69 8.23 -16.93 9.53
N LEU A 70 8.04 -16.12 8.48
CA LEU A 70 6.82 -16.07 7.67
C LEU A 70 6.99 -16.61 6.24
N LEU A 71 8.20 -17.11 5.89
CA LEU A 71 8.54 -17.69 4.58
C LEU A 71 9.25 -19.03 4.71
#